data_AF-A0A8H7G2A7-F1
#
_entry.id   AF-A0A8H7G2A7-F1
#
_cell.length_a   1.000
_cell.length_b   1.000
_cell.length_c   1.000
_cell.angle_alpha   90.00
_cell.angle_beta   90.00
_cell.angle_gamma   90.00
#
_symmetry.space_group_name_H-M   'P 1'
#
loop_
_entity.id
_entity.type
_entity.pdbx_description
1 polymer ?
#
loop_
_entity_poly.entity_id
_entity_poly.type
_entity_poly.pdbx_seq_one_letter_code
_entity_poly.pdbx_strand_id
1 'polypeptide(L)'
;MNAILSQPLNELQSLSQTLFLSLSPPQSKPPPPPSIASFLACDAALAQAIQLARVHQTKQRRIEKLKEEVLDLEHRWREICSELESGKRELEIMVEEGDTRCKAIEAAKSASIPYPELLAYAQSLSAFTSAPPNMPDLTLPGQPPPPLFFPPFPNEEKMRRGRLNAEAPLGTLGESHSVGRPPSPSPTAGEPPRLGPGASIYRQDNRPQQQFFDLDLDLNPDL
;
A
#
# COMPACT_ATOMS: atom_id res chain seq x y z
N MET A 1 30.89 47.80 17.23
CA MET A 1 32.04 48.30 16.42
C MET A 1 31.91 49.76 16.07
N ASN A 2 30.77 50.23 15.53
CA ASN A 2 30.58 51.64 15.15
C ASN A 2 30.92 52.61 16.29
N ALA A 3 30.53 52.29 17.53
CA ALA A 3 30.83 53.11 18.71
C ALA A 3 32.33 53.31 18.99
N ILE A 4 33.18 52.31 18.69
CA ILE A 4 34.62 52.34 19.00
C ILE A 4 35.39 53.25 18.04
N LEU A 5 34.95 53.32 16.77
CA LEU A 5 35.55 54.20 15.77
C LEU A 5 34.89 55.58 15.72
N SER A 6 33.58 55.67 16.01
CA SER A 6 32.85 56.93 15.97
C SER A 6 33.32 57.92 17.03
N GLN A 7 33.72 57.44 18.21
CA GLN A 7 34.18 58.30 19.29
C GLN A 7 35.45 59.10 18.93
N PRO A 8 36.58 58.47 18.54
CA PRO A 8 37.79 59.24 18.16
C PRO A 8 37.59 60.07 16.89
N LEU A 9 36.71 59.66 15.97
CA LEU A 9 36.35 60.46 14.79
C LEU A 9 35.57 61.73 15.17
N ASN A 10 34.61 61.63 16.08
CA ASN A 10 33.86 62.78 16.57
C ASN A 10 34.76 63.72 17.39
N GLU A 11 35.69 63.18 18.18
CA GLU A 11 36.69 63.95 18.91
C GLU A 11 37.62 64.71 17.96
N LEU A 12 38.14 64.05 16.91
CA LEU A 12 38.95 64.69 15.87
C LEU A 12 38.17 65.76 15.10
N GLN A 13 36.89 65.51 14.80
CA GLN A 13 36.02 66.50 14.19
C GLN A 13 35.84 67.73 15.10
N SER A 14 35.62 67.53 16.40
CA SER A 14 35.46 68.63 17.35
C SER A 14 36.75 69.46 17.52
N LEU A 15 37.90 68.79 17.55
CA LEU A 15 39.23 69.42 17.66
C LEU A 15 39.58 70.22 16.39
N SER A 16 39.30 69.66 15.21
CA SER A 16 39.52 70.38 13.94
C SER A 16 38.62 71.61 13.81
N GLN A 17 37.35 71.50 14.19
CA GLN A 17 36.42 72.64 14.19
C GLN A 17 36.88 73.75 15.15
N THR A 18 37.32 73.40 16.37
CA THR A 18 37.87 74.40 17.31
C THR A 18 39.16 75.04 16.82
N LEU A 19 40.03 74.29 16.14
CA LEU A 19 41.22 74.84 15.50
C LEU A 19 40.87 75.84 14.39
N PHE A 20 39.93 75.49 13.50
CA PHE A 20 39.47 76.40 12.44
C PHE A 20 38.82 77.67 12.99
N LEU A 21 38.04 77.57 14.08
CA LEU A 21 37.45 78.73 14.76
C LEU A 21 38.52 79.63 15.39
N SER A 22 39.59 79.05 15.95
CA SER A 22 40.70 79.83 16.52
C SER A 22 41.53 80.59 15.48
N LEU A 23 41.54 80.12 14.23
CA LEU A 23 42.24 80.74 13.10
C LEU A 23 41.35 81.71 12.29
N SER A 24 40.06 81.82 12.63
CA SER A 24 39.09 82.66 11.92
C SER A 24 39.24 84.16 12.27
N PRO A 25 38.88 85.09 11.37
CA PRO A 25 39.07 86.52 11.57
C PRO A 25 38.31 87.08 12.79
N PRO A 26 38.80 88.16 13.43
CA PRO A 26 38.35 88.62 14.74
C PRO A 26 36.99 89.34 14.66
N GLN A 27 35.91 88.58 14.51
CA GLN A 27 34.53 89.07 14.65
C GLN A 27 33.96 88.77 16.05
N SER A 28 34.52 87.78 16.77
CA SER A 28 34.23 87.48 18.18
C SER A 28 35.53 87.03 18.89
N LYS A 29 35.60 87.15 20.22
CA LYS A 29 36.77 86.71 21.00
C LYS A 29 37.06 85.23 20.68
N PRO A 30 38.15 84.90 19.97
CA PRO A 30 38.35 83.54 19.48
C PRO A 30 38.59 82.58 20.66
N PRO A 31 38.06 81.34 20.59
CA PRO A 31 38.36 80.33 21.59
C PRO A 31 39.87 80.01 21.58
N PRO A 32 40.44 79.62 22.73
CA PRO A 32 41.85 79.27 22.79
C PRO A 32 42.15 78.12 21.83
N PRO A 33 43.31 78.15 21.12
CA PRO A 33 43.66 77.10 20.18
C PRO A 33 43.78 75.76 20.91
N PRO A 34 43.25 74.66 20.33
CA PRO A 34 43.40 73.34 20.92
C PRO A 34 44.87 72.93 21.01
N SER A 35 45.22 72.19 22.05
CA SER A 35 46.59 71.74 22.27
C SER A 35 47.04 70.73 21.20
N ILE A 36 48.31 70.76 20.80
CA ILE A 36 48.87 69.75 19.88
C ILE A 36 48.79 68.34 20.52
N ALA A 37 48.94 68.26 21.84
CA ALA A 37 48.86 67.01 22.59
C ALA A 37 47.49 66.31 22.45
N SER A 38 46.38 67.04 22.38
CA SER A 38 45.04 66.45 22.19
C SER A 38 44.86 65.82 20.80
N PHE A 39 45.49 66.37 19.76
CA PHE A 39 45.49 65.74 18.43
C PHE A 39 46.30 64.44 18.42
N LEU A 40 47.48 64.43 19.06
CA LEU A 40 48.29 63.22 19.17
C LEU A 40 47.58 62.12 19.99
N ALA A 41 46.87 62.49 21.04
CA ALA A 41 46.07 61.55 21.83
C ALA A 41 44.91 60.96 21.01
N CYS A 42 44.19 61.79 20.25
CA CYS A 42 43.14 61.32 19.32
C CYS A 42 43.70 60.39 18.24
N ASP A 43 44.86 60.73 17.66
CA ASP A 43 45.51 59.89 16.64
C ASP A 43 45.93 58.53 17.19
N ALA A 44 46.53 58.51 18.40
CA ALA A 44 46.86 57.28 19.09
C ALA A 44 45.62 56.43 19.42
N ALA A 45 44.53 57.05 19.87
CA ALA A 45 43.27 56.38 20.15
C ALA A 45 42.63 55.79 18.88
N LEU A 46 42.68 56.53 17.76
CA LEU A 46 42.18 56.08 16.47
C LEU A 46 43.00 54.90 15.94
N ALA A 47 44.33 54.95 16.05
CA ALA A 47 45.21 53.85 15.68
C ALA A 47 44.91 52.57 16.48
N GLN A 48 44.69 52.69 17.80
CA GLN A 48 44.29 51.57 18.65
C GLN A 48 42.91 51.01 18.27
N ALA A 49 41.94 51.88 18.01
CA ALA A 49 40.60 51.49 17.60
C ALA A 49 40.62 50.73 16.25
N ILE A 50 41.44 51.15 15.29
CA ILE A 50 41.63 50.45 14.01
C ILE A 50 42.27 49.07 14.23
N GLN A 51 43.30 48.97 15.07
CA GLN A 51 43.94 47.69 15.37
C GLN A 51 42.95 46.69 15.99
N LEU A 52 42.15 47.15 16.95
CA LEU A 52 41.11 46.34 17.56
C LEU A 52 40.06 45.92 16.53
N ALA A 53 39.60 46.85 15.69
CA ALA A 53 38.64 46.56 14.63
C ALA A 53 39.15 45.47 13.68
N ARG A 54 40.43 45.54 13.30
CA ARG A 54 41.08 44.51 12.47
C ARG A 54 41.07 43.14 13.15
N VAL A 55 41.46 43.06 14.42
CA VAL A 55 41.46 41.81 15.19
C VAL A 55 40.05 41.20 15.24
N HIS A 56 39.05 42.01 15.54
CA HIS A 56 37.67 41.53 15.55
C HIS A 56 37.19 41.11 14.16
N GLN A 57 37.55 41.82 13.09
CA GLN A 57 37.18 41.42 11.73
C GLN A 57 37.76 40.05 11.37
N THR A 58 39.01 39.77 11.76
CA THR A 58 39.60 38.44 11.58
C THR A 58 38.84 37.36 12.36
N LYS A 59 38.47 37.65 13.62
CA LYS A 59 37.67 36.73 14.44
C LYS A 59 36.27 36.53 13.87
N GLN A 60 35.64 37.57 13.36
CA GLN A 60 34.31 37.52 12.77
C GLN A 60 34.29 36.61 11.54
N ARG A 61 35.28 36.73 10.64
CA ARG A 61 35.43 35.82 9.50
C ARG A 61 35.61 34.37 9.94
N ARG A 62 36.32 34.15 11.05
CA ARG A 62 36.48 32.80 11.61
C ARG A 62 35.16 32.26 12.16
N ILE A 63 34.36 33.10 12.82
CA ILE A 63 33.01 32.74 13.32
C ILE A 63 32.09 32.41 12.15
N GLU A 64 32.09 33.21 11.09
CA GLU A 64 31.28 32.97 9.89
C GLU A 64 31.64 31.63 9.23
N LYS A 65 32.94 31.34 9.08
CA LYS A 65 33.38 30.03 8.57
C LYS A 65 32.94 28.87 9.48
N LEU A 66 33.08 29.01 10.80
CA LEU A 66 32.63 27.98 11.75
C LEU A 66 31.11 27.79 11.69
N LYS A 67 30.35 28.86 11.47
CA LYS A 67 28.90 28.78 11.30
C LYS A 67 28.52 27.99 10.05
N GLU A 68 29.20 28.23 8.94
CA GLU A 68 29.02 27.44 7.70
C GLU A 68 29.34 25.95 7.95
N GLU A 69 30.47 25.66 8.60
CA GLU A 69 30.84 24.28 8.95
C GLU A 69 29.78 23.59 9.83
N VAL A 70 29.19 24.30 10.79
CA VAL A 70 28.11 23.75 11.64
C VAL A 70 26.84 23.48 10.81
N LEU A 71 26.46 24.39 9.91
CA LEU A 71 25.30 24.20 9.05
C LEU A 71 25.47 23.01 8.11
N ASP A 72 26.66 22.81 7.56
CA ASP A 72 26.98 21.64 6.72
C ASP A 72 26.89 20.34 7.53
N LEU A 73 27.39 20.34 8.78
CA LEU A 73 27.27 19.19 9.67
C LEU A 73 25.82 18.89 10.04
N GLU A 74 25.01 19.90 10.32
CA GLU A 74 23.57 19.71 10.56
C GLU A 74 22.87 19.12 9.33
N HIS A 75 23.23 19.55 8.13
CA HIS A 75 22.64 19.02 6.91
C HIS A 75 22.96 17.53 6.75
N ARG A 76 24.23 17.14 6.88
CA ARG A 76 24.66 15.74 6.84
C ARG A 76 24.00 14.89 7.92
N TRP A 77 23.86 15.44 9.13
CA TRP A 77 23.19 14.74 10.21
C TRP A 77 21.72 14.44 9.86
N ARG A 78 21.00 15.42 9.29
CA ARG A 78 19.61 15.22 8.84
C ARG A 78 19.50 14.20 7.73
N GLU A 79 20.44 14.19 6.78
CA GLU A 79 20.51 13.18 5.72
C GLU A 79 20.65 11.78 6.32
N ILE A 80 21.62 11.58 7.22
CA ILE A 80 21.84 10.29 7.90
C ILE A 80 20.58 9.85 8.67
N CYS A 81 19.93 10.76 9.39
CA CYS A 81 18.69 10.43 10.09
C CYS A 81 17.57 10.02 9.13
N SER A 82 17.43 10.69 7.99
CA SER A 82 16.44 10.33 6.96
C SER A 82 16.74 8.97 6.33
N GLU A 83 18.00 8.69 6.00
CA GLU A 83 18.42 7.39 5.45
C GLU A 83 18.18 6.26 6.45
N LEU A 84 18.51 6.49 7.73
CA LEU A 84 18.28 5.52 8.78
C LEU A 84 16.79 5.24 9.00
N GLU A 85 15.95 6.27 8.94
CA GLU A 85 14.50 6.10 9.06
C GLU A 85 13.92 5.32 7.86
N SER A 86 14.39 5.61 6.64
CA SER A 86 14.00 4.84 5.44
C SER A 86 14.41 3.38 5.58
N GLY A 87 15.68 3.12 5.90
CA GLY A 87 16.20 1.76 6.08
C GLY A 87 15.48 0.99 7.18
N LYS A 88 15.11 1.67 8.28
CA LYS A 88 14.28 1.08 9.34
C LYS A 88 12.91 0.66 8.81
N ARG A 89 12.21 1.53 8.09
CA ARG A 89 10.88 1.23 7.54
C ARG A 89 10.93 0.08 6.53
N GLU A 90 11.92 0.07 5.65
CA GLU A 90 12.13 -1.02 4.69
C GLU A 90 12.37 -2.36 5.41
N LEU A 91 13.16 -2.35 6.49
CA LEU A 91 13.41 -3.54 7.29
C LEU A 91 12.15 -4.02 8.02
N GLU A 92 11.35 -3.10 8.57
CA GLU A 92 10.06 -3.44 9.20
C GLU A 92 9.13 -4.14 8.21
N ILE A 93 9.00 -3.62 6.99
CA ILE A 93 8.20 -4.25 5.92
C ILE A 93 8.73 -5.65 5.60
N MET A 94 10.06 -5.81 5.44
CA MET A 94 10.65 -7.12 5.17
C MET A 94 10.41 -8.14 6.29
N VAL A 95 10.42 -7.69 7.55
CA VAL A 95 10.13 -8.54 8.71
C VAL A 95 8.66 -8.95 8.72
N GLU A 96 7.73 -8.03 8.49
CA GLU A 96 6.30 -8.32 8.39
C GLU A 96 6.00 -9.31 7.24
N GLU A 97 6.61 -9.12 6.07
CA GLU A 97 6.54 -10.07 4.96
C GLU A 97 7.14 -11.44 5.33
N GLY A 98 8.26 -11.44 6.07
CA GLY A 98 8.88 -12.66 6.58
C GLY A 98 7.93 -13.44 7.49
N ASP A 99 7.30 -12.76 8.44
CA ASP A 99 6.37 -13.35 9.40
C ASP A 99 5.13 -13.93 8.72
N THR A 100 4.57 -13.21 7.73
CA THR A 100 3.42 -13.70 6.96
C THR A 100 3.79 -14.95 6.14
N ARG A 101 4.97 -14.99 5.52
CA ARG A 101 5.48 -16.17 4.81
C ARG A 101 5.71 -17.34 5.74
N CYS A 102 6.31 -17.11 6.91
CA CYS A 102 6.53 -18.15 7.92
C CYS A 102 5.19 -18.77 8.38
N LYS A 103 4.20 -17.94 8.70
CA LYS A 103 2.85 -18.40 9.06
C LYS A 103 2.20 -19.20 7.94
N ALA A 104 2.33 -18.77 6.69
CA ALA A 104 1.79 -19.49 5.53
C ALA A 104 2.47 -20.85 5.34
N ILE A 105 3.79 -20.93 5.54
CA ILE A 105 4.55 -22.18 5.47
C ILE A 105 4.13 -23.14 6.59
N GLU A 106 3.98 -22.63 7.82
CA GLU A 106 3.51 -23.43 8.96
C GLU A 106 2.09 -23.96 8.74
N ALA A 107 1.19 -23.11 8.26
CA ALA A 107 -0.16 -23.52 7.88
C ALA A 107 -0.15 -24.60 6.79
N ALA A 108 0.64 -24.41 5.73
CA ALA A 108 0.78 -25.40 4.65
C ALA A 108 1.39 -26.72 5.12
N LYS A 109 2.36 -26.69 6.05
CA LYS A 109 2.91 -27.89 6.69
C LYS A 109 1.87 -28.61 7.54
N SER A 110 1.07 -27.87 8.31
CA SER A 110 0.01 -28.45 9.16
C SER A 110 -1.14 -29.06 8.34
N ALA A 111 -1.45 -28.47 7.17
CA ALA A 111 -2.48 -28.93 6.25
C ALA A 111 -1.92 -29.81 5.11
N SER A 112 -0.74 -30.44 5.31
CA SER A 112 -0.13 -31.23 4.25
C SER A 112 -0.98 -32.46 3.94
N ILE A 113 -1.48 -32.56 2.71
CA ILE A 113 -2.25 -33.70 2.24
C ILE A 113 -1.27 -34.80 1.80
N PRO A 114 -1.46 -36.06 2.24
CA PRO A 114 -0.64 -37.17 1.78
C PRO A 114 -0.68 -37.32 0.26
N TYR A 115 0.49 -37.51 -0.35
CA TYR A 115 0.63 -37.66 -1.80
C TYR A 115 -0.28 -38.76 -2.41
N PRO A 116 -0.47 -39.94 -1.78
CA PRO A 116 -1.38 -40.96 -2.30
C PRO A 116 -2.84 -40.51 -2.38
N GLU A 117 -3.33 -39.74 -1.40
CA GLU A 117 -4.70 -39.23 -1.37
C GLU A 117 -4.91 -38.17 -2.46
N LEU A 118 -3.92 -37.29 -2.64
CA LEU A 118 -3.93 -36.28 -3.69
C LEU A 118 -3.96 -36.92 -5.08
N LEU A 119 -3.16 -37.97 -5.31
CA LEU A 119 -3.16 -38.71 -6.57
C LEU A 119 -4.49 -39.43 -6.82
N ALA A 120 -5.04 -40.11 -5.80
CA ALA A 120 -6.32 -40.80 -5.91
C ALA A 120 -7.45 -39.81 -6.24
N TYR A 121 -7.47 -38.65 -5.57
CA TYR A 121 -8.43 -37.60 -5.84
C TYR A 121 -8.26 -37.00 -7.24
N ALA A 122 -7.03 -36.70 -7.67
CA ALA A 122 -6.74 -36.19 -9.01
C ALA A 122 -7.16 -37.19 -10.10
N GLN A 123 -6.93 -38.50 -9.91
CA GLN A 123 -7.40 -39.54 -10.82
C GLN A 123 -8.93 -39.59 -10.89
N SER A 124 -9.62 -39.39 -9.76
CA SER A 124 -11.09 -39.32 -9.73
C SER A 124 -11.63 -38.09 -10.47
N LEU A 125 -10.98 -36.92 -10.32
CA LEU A 125 -11.35 -35.69 -11.01
C LEU A 125 -11.03 -35.71 -12.49
N SER A 126 -9.99 -36.44 -12.92
CA SER A 126 -9.56 -36.51 -14.31
C SER A 126 -10.66 -36.95 -15.28
N ALA A 127 -11.66 -37.71 -14.82
CA ALA A 127 -12.80 -38.12 -15.63
C ALA A 127 -13.89 -37.03 -15.78
N PHE A 128 -13.84 -35.96 -14.96
CA PHE A 128 -14.84 -34.87 -14.92
C PHE A 128 -14.26 -33.50 -15.31
N THR A 129 -12.93 -33.34 -15.29
CA THR A 129 -12.24 -32.12 -15.74
C THR A 129 -11.89 -32.25 -17.22
N SER A 130 -12.30 -31.27 -18.05
CA SER A 130 -12.09 -31.11 -19.51
C SER A 130 -11.14 -32.09 -20.22
N ALA A 131 -11.55 -32.56 -21.41
CA ALA A 131 -10.70 -33.37 -22.30
C ALA A 131 -9.29 -32.77 -22.43
N PRO A 132 -8.21 -33.55 -22.22
CA PRO A 132 -6.84 -33.07 -22.37
C PRO A 132 -6.64 -32.35 -23.71
N PRO A 133 -5.86 -31.25 -23.75
CA PRO A 133 -5.73 -30.37 -24.93
C PRO A 133 -5.23 -31.06 -26.21
N ASN A 134 -4.74 -32.31 -26.13
CA ASN A 134 -4.29 -33.13 -27.26
C ASN A 134 -5.14 -34.39 -27.51
N MET A 135 -6.40 -34.43 -27.05
CA MET A 135 -7.28 -35.57 -27.36
C MET A 135 -7.52 -35.66 -28.88
N PRO A 136 -7.22 -36.79 -29.53
CA PRO A 136 -7.55 -36.99 -30.94
C PRO A 136 -9.06 -36.95 -31.13
N ASP A 137 -9.52 -36.37 -32.23
CA ASP A 137 -10.93 -36.31 -32.59
C ASP A 137 -11.50 -37.74 -32.71
N LEU A 138 -12.34 -38.12 -31.75
CA LEU A 138 -12.89 -39.48 -31.57
C LEU A 138 -13.97 -39.84 -32.60
N THR A 139 -14.22 -38.97 -33.58
CA THR A 139 -15.11 -39.24 -34.72
C THR A 139 -14.47 -40.10 -35.81
N LEU A 140 -13.17 -40.43 -35.68
CA LEU A 140 -12.43 -41.27 -36.62
C LEU A 140 -12.61 -42.78 -36.31
N PRO A 141 -13.04 -43.60 -37.29
CA PRO A 141 -13.26 -45.03 -37.07
C PRO A 141 -11.93 -45.79 -36.87
N GLY A 142 -11.84 -46.59 -35.80
CA GLY A 142 -10.71 -47.50 -35.53
C GLY A 142 -9.92 -47.25 -34.23
N GLN A 143 -10.32 -46.31 -33.39
CA GLN A 143 -9.62 -46.00 -32.13
C GLN A 143 -10.09 -46.84 -30.92
N PRO A 144 -9.23 -47.04 -29.91
CA PRO A 144 -9.60 -47.70 -28.65
C PRO A 144 -10.78 -46.96 -27.98
N PRO A 145 -11.62 -47.67 -27.20
CA PRO A 145 -12.81 -47.07 -26.59
C PRO A 145 -12.41 -45.82 -25.79
N PRO A 146 -13.13 -44.71 -25.96
CA PRO A 146 -12.75 -43.45 -25.36
C PRO A 146 -12.73 -43.56 -23.83
N PRO A 147 -11.75 -42.92 -23.15
CA PRO A 147 -11.78 -42.81 -21.70
C PRO A 147 -13.12 -42.20 -21.27
N LEU A 148 -13.74 -42.79 -20.25
CA LEU A 148 -15.06 -42.39 -19.72
C LEU A 148 -15.01 -40.93 -19.26
N PHE A 149 -15.45 -40.03 -20.14
CA PHE A 149 -15.49 -38.60 -19.87
C PHE A 149 -16.90 -38.22 -19.42
N PHE A 150 -17.00 -37.61 -18.25
CA PHE A 150 -18.23 -37.09 -17.71
C PHE A 150 -18.28 -35.57 -17.89
N PRO A 151 -19.47 -34.99 -18.09
CA PRO A 151 -19.63 -33.55 -18.14
C PRO A 151 -19.17 -32.91 -16.81
N PRO A 152 -18.67 -31.66 -16.86
CA PRO A 152 -18.09 -30.97 -15.71
C PRO A 152 -19.12 -30.65 -14.61
N PHE A 153 -20.42 -30.73 -14.93
CA PHE A 153 -21.52 -30.56 -13.99
C PHE A 153 -22.50 -31.74 -14.08
N PRO A 154 -23.26 -32.03 -13.01
CA PRO A 154 -24.26 -33.08 -13.01
C PRO A 154 -25.36 -32.83 -14.06
N ASN A 155 -25.57 -33.79 -14.98
CA ASN A 155 -26.66 -33.72 -15.94
C ASN A 155 -28.04 -33.85 -15.27
N GLU A 156 -29.07 -33.31 -15.92
CA GLU A 156 -30.47 -33.37 -15.48
C GLU A 156 -30.93 -34.81 -15.18
N GLU A 157 -30.54 -35.79 -16.00
CA GLU A 157 -30.82 -37.21 -15.74
C GLU A 157 -30.16 -37.73 -14.47
N LYS A 158 -28.91 -37.33 -14.18
CA LYS A 158 -28.20 -37.70 -12.94
C LYS A 158 -28.84 -37.01 -11.73
N MET A 159 -29.27 -35.76 -11.88
CA MET A 159 -30.01 -35.06 -10.83
C MET A 159 -31.36 -35.73 -10.56
N ARG A 160 -32.14 -36.02 -11.61
CA ARG A 160 -33.45 -36.69 -11.54
C ARG A 160 -33.37 -38.11 -10.98
N ARG A 161 -32.29 -38.84 -11.27
CA ARG A 161 -32.02 -40.17 -10.70
C ARG A 161 -31.36 -40.11 -9.32
N GLY A 162 -30.93 -38.92 -8.89
CA GLY A 162 -30.31 -38.70 -7.59
C GLY A 162 -31.27 -38.98 -6.45
N ARG A 163 -30.73 -39.33 -5.28
CA ARG A 163 -31.53 -39.70 -4.10
C ARG A 163 -32.52 -38.62 -3.69
N LEU A 164 -32.18 -37.34 -3.91
CA LEU A 164 -33.04 -36.20 -3.62
C LEU A 164 -34.34 -36.18 -4.44
N ASN A 165 -34.34 -36.69 -5.68
CA ASN A 165 -35.53 -36.81 -6.52
C ASN A 165 -36.27 -38.15 -6.35
N ALA A 166 -35.64 -39.13 -5.69
CA ALA A 166 -36.27 -40.40 -5.36
C ALA A 166 -37.10 -40.34 -4.06
N GLU A 167 -36.89 -39.29 -3.27
CA GLU A 167 -37.68 -39.02 -2.07
C GLU A 167 -38.98 -38.28 -2.42
N ALA A 168 -39.96 -38.34 -1.51
CA ALA A 168 -41.27 -37.74 -1.72
C ALA A 168 -41.13 -36.23 -2.07
N PRO A 169 -42.00 -35.69 -2.94
CA PRO A 169 -41.96 -34.26 -3.29
C PRO A 169 -41.98 -33.43 -2.01
N LEU A 170 -41.22 -32.33 -2.01
CA LEU A 170 -41.18 -31.37 -0.91
C LEU A 170 -42.63 -31.04 -0.54
N GLY A 171 -43.00 -31.35 0.71
CA GLY A 171 -44.34 -31.13 1.23
C GLY A 171 -44.72 -29.66 1.22
N THR A 172 -45.92 -29.36 1.72
CA THR A 172 -46.37 -27.98 1.86
C THR A 172 -45.42 -27.16 2.73
N LEU A 173 -45.26 -25.87 2.41
CA LEU A 173 -44.31 -24.94 3.06
C LEU A 173 -44.44 -25.03 4.59
N GLY A 174 -43.43 -25.61 5.26
CA GLY A 174 -43.39 -25.82 6.71
C GLY A 174 -43.32 -27.28 7.17
N GLU A 175 -43.50 -28.25 6.27
CA GLU A 175 -43.35 -29.68 6.59
C GLU A 175 -41.88 -30.12 6.45
N SER A 176 -41.35 -30.83 7.45
CA SER A 176 -40.00 -31.40 7.42
C SER A 176 -40.09 -32.92 7.23
N HIS A 177 -39.44 -33.43 6.19
CA HIS A 177 -39.33 -34.87 5.93
C HIS A 177 -37.89 -35.34 6.21
N SER A 178 -37.74 -36.54 6.78
CA SER A 178 -36.42 -37.11 7.04
C SER A 178 -35.78 -37.56 5.72
N VAL A 179 -34.79 -36.81 5.26
CA VAL A 179 -33.92 -37.16 4.13
C VAL A 179 -33.00 -38.31 4.53
N GLY A 180 -32.88 -39.39 3.74
CA GLY A 180 -31.82 -40.38 3.90
C GLY A 180 -32.16 -41.76 4.51
N ARG A 181 -33.38 -42.29 4.36
CA ARG A 181 -33.67 -43.70 4.74
C ARG A 181 -32.74 -44.66 3.95
N PRO A 182 -32.07 -45.65 4.58
CA PRO A 182 -31.25 -46.64 3.88
C PRO A 182 -32.12 -47.52 2.96
N PRO A 183 -31.60 -48.00 1.82
CA PRO A 183 -32.39 -48.75 0.84
C PRO A 183 -32.93 -50.04 1.47
N SER A 184 -34.24 -50.24 1.39
CA SER A 184 -34.85 -51.54 1.67
C SER A 184 -34.43 -52.54 0.58
N PRO A 185 -34.05 -53.78 0.92
CA PRO A 185 -33.69 -54.79 -0.08
C PRO A 185 -34.88 -55.05 -1.02
N SER A 186 -34.59 -55.09 -2.31
CA SER A 186 -35.53 -55.26 -3.42
C SER A 186 -36.39 -56.53 -3.28
N PRO A 187 -37.70 -56.48 -3.61
CA PRO A 187 -38.52 -57.68 -3.64
C PRO A 187 -38.14 -58.61 -4.80
N THR A 188 -38.23 -59.89 -4.51
CA THR A 188 -37.97 -61.07 -5.33
C THR A 188 -38.77 -61.08 -6.63
N ALA A 189 -38.15 -61.67 -7.67
CA ALA A 189 -38.70 -61.83 -9.01
C ALA A 189 -40.11 -62.43 -9.04
N GLY A 190 -41.04 -61.71 -9.68
CA GLY A 190 -42.39 -62.16 -9.99
C GLY A 190 -42.93 -61.44 -11.22
N GLU A 191 -42.99 -62.18 -12.33
CA GLU A 191 -43.75 -62.01 -13.59
C GLU A 191 -43.82 -60.66 -14.36
N PRO A 192 -43.65 -60.67 -15.70
CA PRO A 192 -43.67 -59.46 -16.51
C PRO A 192 -45.11 -59.02 -16.85
N PRO A 193 -45.48 -57.73 -16.66
CA PRO A 193 -46.68 -57.19 -17.28
C PRO A 193 -46.41 -56.89 -18.75
N ARG A 194 -47.28 -57.46 -19.60
CA ARG A 194 -47.24 -57.43 -21.07
C ARG A 194 -47.26 -56.00 -21.62
N LEU A 195 -46.31 -55.67 -22.49
CA LEU A 195 -46.40 -54.51 -23.39
C LEU A 195 -47.54 -54.73 -24.40
N GLY A 196 -48.51 -53.82 -24.42
CA GLY A 196 -49.39 -53.60 -25.57
C GLY A 196 -48.70 -52.67 -26.59
N PRO A 197 -48.85 -52.90 -27.91
CA PRO A 197 -48.18 -52.10 -28.92
C PRO A 197 -48.99 -50.84 -29.26
N GLY A 198 -48.34 -49.69 -29.18
CA GLY A 198 -48.83 -48.43 -29.76
C GLY A 198 -49.59 -47.51 -28.79
N ALA A 199 -48.89 -46.51 -28.24
CA ALA A 199 -49.47 -45.21 -27.89
C ALA A 199 -48.35 -44.16 -27.81
N SER A 200 -48.18 -43.43 -28.90
CA SER A 200 -47.25 -42.31 -29.13
C SER A 200 -47.45 -41.17 -28.11
N ILE A 201 -46.39 -40.52 -27.62
CA ILE A 201 -45.76 -39.27 -28.13
C ILE A 201 -46.80 -38.17 -28.43
N TYR A 202 -46.72 -37.07 -27.66
CA TYR A 202 -47.55 -35.85 -27.68
C TYR A 202 -49.00 -35.98 -27.20
N ARG A 203 -49.26 -35.53 -25.95
CA ARG A 203 -50.57 -34.96 -25.61
C ARG A 203 -50.45 -33.78 -24.66
N GLN A 204 -50.95 -32.65 -25.14
CA GLN A 204 -51.02 -31.32 -24.53
C GLN A 204 -52.06 -31.21 -23.41
N ASP A 205 -51.69 -30.36 -22.44
CA ASP A 205 -52.45 -29.44 -21.57
C ASP A 205 -53.96 -29.51 -21.40
N ASN A 206 -54.39 -29.34 -20.13
CA ASN A 206 -55.60 -28.58 -19.77
C ASN A 206 -55.58 -28.07 -18.29
N ARG A 207 -55.14 -26.81 -18.10
CA ARG A 207 -55.60 -25.68 -17.20
C ARG A 207 -55.88 -25.89 -15.68
N PRO A 208 -55.89 -24.81 -14.83
CA PRO A 208 -56.12 -23.39 -15.13
C PRO A 208 -55.10 -22.36 -14.57
N GLN A 209 -55.27 -21.11 -15.02
CA GLN A 209 -54.53 -19.90 -14.68
C GLN A 209 -54.59 -19.55 -13.18
N GLN A 210 -53.49 -19.06 -12.61
CA GLN A 210 -53.52 -17.99 -11.60
C GLN A 210 -52.18 -17.24 -11.49
N GLN A 211 -52.31 -15.92 -11.69
CA GLN A 211 -51.52 -14.81 -11.14
C GLN A 211 -50.07 -14.63 -11.61
N PHE A 212 -49.94 -13.66 -12.52
CA PHE A 212 -48.79 -12.78 -12.71
C PHE A 212 -48.08 -12.48 -11.38
N PHE A 213 -46.80 -12.83 -11.29
CA PHE A 213 -45.86 -12.23 -10.34
C PHE A 213 -44.75 -11.61 -11.19
N ASP A 214 -44.83 -10.29 -11.33
CA ASP A 214 -43.78 -9.47 -11.94
C ASP A 214 -42.76 -9.19 -10.83
N LEU A 215 -41.69 -9.97 -10.81
CA LEU A 215 -40.57 -9.83 -9.87
C LEU A 215 -39.40 -9.21 -10.65
N ASP A 216 -39.49 -7.91 -10.87
CA ASP A 216 -38.41 -7.08 -11.36
C ASP A 216 -37.34 -6.98 -10.25
N LEU A 217 -36.43 -7.96 -10.23
CA LEU A 217 -35.25 -7.97 -9.38
C LEU A 217 -34.14 -7.16 -10.06
N ASP A 218 -34.10 -5.87 -9.73
CA ASP A 218 -32.97 -5.01 -10.04
C ASP A 218 -31.72 -5.52 -9.30
N LEU A 219 -30.68 -5.87 -10.08
CA LEU A 219 -29.46 -6.52 -9.60
C LEU A 219 -28.25 -5.58 -9.45
N ASN A 220 -28.46 -4.26 -9.52
CA ASN A 220 -27.37 -3.28 -9.33
C ASN A 220 -27.76 -2.15 -8.35
N PRO A 221 -27.66 -2.34 -7.03
CA PRO A 221 -27.91 -1.26 -6.09
C PRO A 221 -26.71 -0.30 -5.87
N ASP A 222 -25.54 -0.51 -6.49
CA ASP A 222 -24.39 0.40 -6.32
C ASP A 222 -23.55 0.56 -7.60
N LEU A 223 -23.81 1.67 -8.32
CA LEU A 223 -22.91 2.34 -9.26
C LEU A 223 -23.21 3.85 -9.25
#